data_AF-A0A6L3X3X5-F1
#
_entry.id   AF-A0A6L3X3X5-F1
#
_cell.length_a   1.000
_cell.length_b   1.000
_cell.length_c   1.000
_cell.angle_alpha   90.00
_cell.angle_beta   90.00
_cell.angle_gamma   90.00
#
_symmetry.space_group_name_H-M   'P 1'
#
loop_
_entity.id
_entity.type
_entity.pdbx_description
1 polymer ?
#
loop_
_entity_poly.entity_id
_entity_poly.type
_entity_poly.pdbx_seq_one_letter_code
_entity_poly.pdbx_strand_id
1 'polypeptide(L)'
;SKVRIDGTDGHKVAELALLMPMQLITPEGFTLLNGGPKYRRAFLDWGCFHNEAGFFNAWSNLKRLLKQRNAALRQVPRYAQL
;
A
#
# COMPACT_ATOMS: atom_id res chain seq x y z
N SER A 1 4.79 0.81 -13.41
CA SER A 1 4.15 1.89 -14.18
C SER A 1 4.96 3.15 -13.99
N LYS A 2 5.44 3.77 -15.06
CA LYS A 2 6.12 5.07 -15.04
C LYS A 2 5.07 6.16 -15.26
N VAL A 3 5.18 7.26 -14.54
CA VAL A 3 4.29 8.42 -14.65
C VAL A 3 5.09 9.63 -15.11
N ARG A 4 4.45 10.51 -15.88
CA ARG A 4 5.00 11.81 -16.25
C ARG A 4 4.50 12.86 -15.26
N ILE A 5 5.42 13.61 -14.66
CA ILE A 5 5.14 14.69 -13.71
C ILE A 5 5.91 15.92 -14.22
N ASP A 6 5.21 17.05 -14.38
CA ASP A 6 5.78 18.32 -14.87
C ASP A 6 6.66 18.17 -16.14
N GLY A 7 6.20 17.35 -17.08
CA GLY A 7 6.90 17.11 -18.35
C GLY A 7 8.08 16.13 -18.28
N THR A 8 8.44 15.65 -17.09
CA THR A 8 9.53 14.68 -16.87
C THR A 8 9.01 13.26 -16.67
N ASP A 9 9.71 12.28 -17.26
CA ASP A 9 9.35 10.86 -17.19
C ASP A 9 10.15 10.11 -16.12
N GLY A 10 9.65 8.93 -15.71
CA GLY A 10 10.38 7.99 -14.86
C GLY A 10 9.98 8.02 -13.39
N HIS A 11 9.02 8.86 -13.03
CA HIS A 11 8.50 8.93 -11.66
C HIS A 11 7.70 7.69 -11.28
N LYS A 12 7.77 7.34 -10.00
CA LYS A 12 6.92 6.30 -9.41
C LYS A 12 5.51 6.86 -9.24
N VAL A 13 4.51 5.99 -9.36
CA VAL A 13 3.09 6.35 -9.08
C VAL A 13 2.91 6.93 -7.67
N ALA A 14 3.72 6.52 -6.70
CA ALA A 14 3.69 7.08 -5.35
C ALA A 14 4.07 8.57 -5.31
N GLU A 15 4.94 9.04 -6.19
CA GLU A 15 5.29 10.47 -6.29
C GLU A 15 4.10 11.28 -6.80
N LEU A 16 3.37 10.77 -7.80
CA LEU A 16 2.12 11.40 -8.24
C LEU A 16 1.07 11.43 -7.13
N ALA A 17 0.93 10.34 -6.38
CA ALA A 17 -0.04 10.26 -5.29
C ALA A 17 0.23 11.32 -4.20
N LEU A 18 1.51 11.60 -3.88
CA LEU A 18 1.87 12.68 -2.95
C LEU A 18 1.48 14.07 -3.47
N LEU A 19 1.64 14.31 -4.77
CA LEU A 19 1.33 15.61 -5.38
C LEU A 19 -0.18 15.84 -5.55
N MET A 20 -0.96 14.76 -5.67
CA MET A 20 -2.38 14.81 -5.96
C MET A 20 -3.17 13.84 -5.06
N PRO A 21 -3.42 14.21 -3.78
CA PRO A 21 -4.26 13.43 -2.90
C PRO A 21 -5.72 13.46 -3.38
N MET A 22 -6.15 12.39 -4.05
CA MET A 22 -7.51 12.25 -4.57
C MET A 22 -8.17 10.97 -4.02
N GLN A 23 -9.37 11.11 -3.47
CA GLN A 23 -10.23 9.99 -3.07
C GLN A 23 -11.50 10.00 -3.93
N LEU A 24 -11.68 8.95 -4.72
CA LEU A 24 -12.90 8.76 -5.48
C LEU A 24 -14.01 8.24 -4.55
N ILE A 25 -15.17 8.89 -4.59
CA ILE A 25 -16.38 8.46 -3.88
C ILE A 25 -17.38 8.03 -4.95
N THR A 26 -17.71 6.73 -4.98
CA THR A 26 -18.72 6.19 -5.90
C THR A 26 -19.85 5.53 -5.12
N PRO A 27 -21.06 5.37 -5.71
CA PRO A 27 -22.18 4.66 -5.09
C PRO A 27 -21.83 3.22 -4.68
N GLU A 28 -20.88 2.57 -5.37
CA GLU A 28 -20.38 1.22 -5.04
C GLU A 28 -19.44 1.20 -3.81
N GLY A 29 -19.20 2.37 -3.20
CA GLY A 29 -18.37 2.58 -2.01
C GLY A 29 -18.84 1.86 -0.74
N PHE A 30 -20.01 1.21 -0.76
CA PHE A 30 -20.47 0.33 0.32
C PHE A 30 -19.50 -0.80 0.65
N THR A 31 -18.60 -1.17 -0.28
CA THR A 31 -17.54 -2.15 -0.01
C THR A 31 -16.58 -1.73 1.11
N LEU A 32 -16.41 -0.43 1.37
CA LEU A 32 -15.66 0.04 2.54
C LEU A 32 -16.34 -0.37 3.85
N LEU A 33 -17.67 -0.26 3.90
CA LEU A 33 -18.49 -0.50 5.08
C LEU A 33 -18.78 -2.00 5.26
N ASN A 34 -19.33 -2.62 4.22
CA ASN A 34 -19.85 -4.00 4.26
C ASN A 34 -18.81 -5.04 3.84
N GLY A 35 -17.71 -4.62 3.21
CA GLY A 35 -16.66 -5.54 2.76
C GLY A 35 -15.77 -6.02 3.90
N GLY A 36 -14.92 -7.00 3.56
CA GLY A 36 -13.91 -7.51 4.47
C GLY A 36 -12.87 -6.46 4.88
N PRO A 37 -12.01 -6.77 5.87
CA PRO A 37 -11.08 -5.81 6.46
C PRO A 37 -10.01 -5.28 5.49
N LYS A 38 -9.84 -5.90 4.31
CA LYS A 38 -8.96 -5.41 3.24
C LYS A 38 -9.32 -3.99 2.79
N TYR A 39 -10.61 -3.68 2.65
CA TYR A 39 -11.07 -2.38 2.15
C TYR A 39 -10.82 -1.27 3.16
N ARG A 40 -11.17 -1.51 4.43
CA ARG A 40 -10.90 -0.56 5.53
C ARG A 40 -9.41 -0.30 5.73
N ARG A 41 -8.57 -1.34 5.67
CA ARG A 41 -7.11 -1.16 5.73
C ARG A 41 -6.58 -0.33 4.57
N ALA A 42 -7.05 -0.56 3.34
CA ALA A 42 -6.62 0.22 2.19
C ALA A 42 -7.01 1.70 2.30
N PHE A 43 -8.21 1.99 2.82
CA PHE A 43 -8.67 3.35 3.09
C PHE A 43 -7.80 4.05 4.16
N LEU A 44 -7.52 3.37 5.27
CA LEU A 44 -6.66 3.91 6.34
C LEU A 44 -5.21 4.09 5.86
N ASP A 45 -4.66 3.11 5.14
CA ASP A 45 -3.31 3.19 4.57
C ASP A 45 -3.18 4.41 3.64
N TRP A 46 -4.21 4.71 2.83
CA TRP A 46 -4.24 5.90 1.98
C TRP A 46 -4.25 7.20 2.79
N GLY A 47 -5.05 7.27 3.86
CA GLY A 47 -5.08 8.44 4.75
C GLY A 47 -3.74 8.69 5.44
N CYS A 48 -3.15 7.64 6.05
CA CYS A 48 -1.86 7.74 6.71
C CYS A 48 -0.72 8.06 5.73
N PHE A 49 -0.77 7.53 4.50
CA PHE A 49 0.24 7.85 3.48
C PHE A 49 0.36 9.35 3.20
N HIS A 50 -0.76 10.09 3.22
CA HIS A 50 -0.76 11.53 2.98
C HIS A 50 -0.54 12.37 4.24
N ASN A 51 -0.97 11.89 5.41
CA ASN A 51 -0.94 12.67 6.65
C ASN A 51 0.30 12.44 7.52
N GLU A 52 0.90 11.25 7.46
CA GLU A 52 1.95 10.84 8.39
C GLU A 52 3.30 10.71 7.68
N ALA A 53 4.22 11.60 8.05
CA ALA A 53 5.59 11.56 7.55
C ALA A 53 6.25 10.20 7.87
N GLY A 54 6.86 9.59 6.87
CA GLY A 54 7.55 8.30 7.02
C GLY A 54 6.65 7.06 6.96
N PHE A 55 5.32 7.20 6.95
CA PHE A 55 4.39 6.08 6.84
C PHE A 55 4.67 5.24 5.60
N PHE A 56 4.87 5.87 4.44
CA PHE A 56 5.15 5.17 3.19
C PHE A 56 6.37 4.25 3.29
N ASN A 57 7.46 4.74 3.90
CA ASN A 57 8.68 3.98 4.07
C ASN A 57 8.47 2.77 4.99
N ALA A 58 7.80 2.98 6.12
CA ALA A 58 7.47 1.91 7.07
C ALA A 58 6.55 0.86 6.42
N TRP A 59 5.48 1.30 5.76
CA TRP A 59 4.51 0.45 5.07
C TRP A 59 5.13 -0.36 3.93
N SER A 60 5.98 0.27 3.10
CA SER A 60 6.70 -0.39 2.02
C SER A 60 7.64 -1.48 2.54
N ASN A 61 8.39 -1.16 3.61
CA ASN A 61 9.25 -2.12 4.29
C ASN A 61 8.46 -3.29 4.87
N LEU A 62 7.37 -3.02 5.57
CA LEU A 62 6.50 -4.05 6.15
C LEU A 62 5.96 -4.98 5.07
N LYS A 63 5.43 -4.44 3.96
CA LYS A 63 4.94 -5.26 2.84
C LYS A 63 6.03 -6.14 2.25
N ARG A 64 7.25 -5.63 2.08
CA ARG A 64 8.39 -6.39 1.58
C ARG A 64 8.79 -7.51 2.55
N LEU A 65 8.97 -7.18 3.83
CA LEU A 65 9.37 -8.14 4.87
C LEU A 65 8.32 -9.23 5.07
N LEU A 66 7.03 -8.89 5.08
CA LEU A 66 5.95 -9.88 5.17
C LEU A 66 5.96 -10.85 3.99
N LYS A 67 6.22 -10.37 2.77
CA LYS A 67 6.36 -11.25 1.60
C LYS A 67 7.55 -12.19 1.75
N GLN A 68 8.70 -11.66 2.17
CA GLN A 68 9.92 -12.45 2.39
C GLN A 68 9.71 -13.52 3.48
N ARG A 69 9.14 -13.13 4.62
CA ARG A 69 8.77 -14.04 5.71
C ARG A 69 7.82 -15.13 5.25
N ASN A 70 6.76 -14.77 4.52
CA ASN A 70 5.78 -15.74 4.02
C ASN A 70 6.37 -16.68 2.97
N ALA A 71 7.34 -16.22 2.18
CA ALA A 71 8.07 -17.08 1.25
C ALA A 71 8.95 -18.07 2.01
N ALA A 72 9.71 -17.61 3.00
CA ALA A 72 10.57 -18.45 3.83
C ALA A 72 9.75 -19.50 4.61
N LEU A 73 8.60 -19.10 5.18
CA LEU A 73 7.66 -20.01 5.87
C LEU A 73 7.15 -21.14 4.99
N ARG A 74 7.04 -20.94 3.67
CA ARG A 74 6.61 -22.00 2.74
C ARG A 74 7.72 -22.99 2.42
N GLN A 75 8.97 -22.65 2.72
CA GLN A 75 10.12 -23.52 2.47
C GLN A 75 10.41 -24.45 3.65
N VAL A 76 9.78 -24.22 4.80
CA VAL A 76 9.98 -25.04 6.01
C VAL A 76 8.67 -25.69 6.47
N PRO A 77 8.69 -26.97 6.89
CA PRO A 77 7.52 -27.62 7.47
C PRO A 77 7.24 -27.20 8.92
N ARG A 78 8.24 -26.67 9.64
CA ARG A 78 8.11 -26.20 11.03
C ARG A 78 8.77 -24.84 11.23
N TYR A 79 8.16 -24.01 12.06
CA TYR A 79 8.64 -22.65 12.33
C TYR A 79 10.06 -22.60 12.90
N ALA A 80 10.45 -23.57 13.73
CA ALA A 80 11.77 -23.63 14.36
C ALA A 80 12.95 -23.85 13.40
N GLN A 81 12.69 -24.04 12.10
CA GLN A 81 13.69 -24.25 11.06
C GLN A 81 13.95 -22.98 10.21
N LEU A 82 13.24 -21.88 10.51
CA LEU A 82 13.52 -20.54 9.98
C LEU A 82 14.61 -19.86 10.78
#